data_AF-A0A1V4BTM7-F1
#
_entry.id   AF-A0A1V4BTM7-F1
#
_cell.length_a   1.000
_cell.length_b   1.000
_cell.length_c   1.000
_cell.angle_alpha   90.00
_cell.angle_beta   90.00
_cell.angle_gamma   90.00
#
_symmetry.space_group_name_H-M   'P 1'
#
loop_
_entity.id
_entity.type
_entity.pdbx_description
1 polymer ?
#
loop_
_entity_poly.entity_id
_entity_poly.type
_entity_poly.pdbx_seq_one_letter_code
_entity_poly.pdbx_strand_id
1 'polypeptide(L)'
;MNKNRLNEIESHLELLYEQRREKEEAIIVAARGDKTILKQQLRLEILKPIRDYEQEYWQIIAGQSNLVQISEADAEVVIAEFVEGVGQLREENAEVIEYLQKILAKVEEPGPTAAAKLKAVVSSIPPFVGISYEAELDTENFLSRHFPTLMQAVQRLKK
;
A
#
# COMPACT_ATOMS: atom_id res chain seq x y z
N MET A 1 7.73 4.36 21.46
CA MET A 1 8.85 4.36 20.50
C MET A 1 8.40 4.37 19.03
N ASN A 2 7.29 3.72 18.64
CA ASN A 2 6.91 3.57 17.22
C ASN A 2 6.45 4.84 16.49
N LYS A 3 5.91 5.85 17.18
CA LYS A 3 5.31 7.03 16.52
C LYS A 3 6.36 7.94 15.85
N ASN A 4 7.52 8.12 16.48
CA ASN A 4 8.62 8.88 15.88
C ASN A 4 9.18 8.17 14.64
N ARG A 5 9.28 6.83 14.69
CA ARG A 5 9.78 6.05 13.56
C ARG A 5 8.82 6.06 12.37
N LEU A 6 7.51 5.98 12.62
CA LEU A 6 6.51 6.04 11.55
C LEU A 6 6.59 7.39 10.81
N ASN A 7 6.67 8.51 11.54
CA ASN A 7 6.82 9.83 10.94
C ASN A 7 8.12 9.98 10.13
N GLU A 8 9.23 9.41 10.60
CA GLU A 8 10.49 9.38 9.85
C GLU A 8 10.36 8.60 8.54
N ILE A 9 9.72 7.42 8.59
CA ILE A 9 9.49 6.59 7.40
C ILE A 9 8.63 7.33 6.38
N GLU A 10 7.54 7.96 6.82
CA GLU A 10 6.65 8.75 5.94
C GLU A 10 7.41 9.91 5.27
N SER A 11 8.23 10.64 6.05
CA SER A 11 9.05 11.73 5.52
C SER A 11 10.07 11.23 4.49
N HIS A 12 10.69 10.07 4.73
CA HIS A 12 11.62 9.47 3.77
C HIS A 12 10.91 8.97 2.50
N LEU A 13 9.72 8.36 2.64
CA LEU A 13 8.92 7.91 1.50
C LEU A 13 8.49 9.07 0.63
N GLU A 14 8.03 10.19 1.22
CA GLU A 14 7.66 11.40 0.49
C GLU A 14 8.81 11.91 -0.40
N LEU A 15 10.01 12.04 0.18
CA LEU A 15 11.21 12.47 -0.55
C LEU A 15 11.60 11.47 -1.65
N LEU A 16 11.51 10.17 -1.39
CA LEU A 16 11.86 9.14 -2.38
C LEU A 16 10.85 9.08 -3.54
N TYR A 17 9.56 9.29 -3.28
CA TYR A 17 8.55 9.39 -4.35
C TYR A 17 8.73 10.66 -5.19
N GLU A 18 9.12 11.78 -4.58
CA GLU A 18 9.49 12.99 -5.33
C GLU A 18 10.67 12.71 -6.26
N GLN A 19 11.76 12.14 -5.73
CA GLN A 19 12.93 11.76 -6.52
C GLN A 19 12.60 10.75 -7.63
N ARG A 20 11.68 9.81 -7.36
CA ARG A 20 11.18 8.86 -8.35
C ARG A 20 10.55 9.59 -9.54
N ARG A 21 9.62 10.51 -9.27
CA ARG A 21 8.92 11.28 -10.32
C ARG A 21 9.91 12.06 -11.19
N GLU A 22 10.83 12.79 -10.55
CA GLU A 22 11.86 13.55 -11.27
C GLU A 22 12.73 12.63 -12.17
N LYS A 23 13.09 11.45 -11.66
CA LYS A 23 13.90 10.48 -12.42
C LYS A 23 13.12 9.87 -13.58
N GLU A 24 11.84 9.56 -13.39
CA GLU A 24 10.94 9.07 -14.44
C GLU A 24 10.79 10.10 -15.57
N GLU A 25 10.59 11.38 -15.22
CA GLU A 25 10.57 12.48 -16.19
C GLU A 25 11.89 12.61 -16.96
N ALA A 26 13.03 12.52 -16.26
CA ALA A 26 14.35 12.55 -16.87
C ALA A 26 14.54 11.39 -17.87
N ILE A 27 14.03 10.19 -17.58
CA ILE A 27 14.09 9.02 -18.49
C ILE A 27 13.27 9.26 -19.77
N ILE A 28 12.13 9.95 -19.67
CA ILE A 28 11.28 10.26 -20.82
C ILE A 28 12.05 11.14 -21.81
N VAL A 29 12.69 12.21 -21.32
CA VAL A 29 13.36 13.22 -22.15
C VAL A 29 14.81 12.88 -22.55
N ALA A 30 15.45 11.92 -21.86
CA ALA A 30 16.85 11.56 -22.12
C ALA A 30 17.10 10.98 -23.52
N ALA A 31 18.33 11.14 -24.02
CA ALA A 31 18.77 10.47 -25.23
C ALA A 31 18.86 8.94 -25.04
N ARG A 32 18.76 8.17 -26.13
CA ARG A 32 18.70 6.69 -26.09
C ARG A 32 19.83 6.03 -25.30
N GLY A 33 21.04 6.60 -25.34
CA GLY A 33 22.21 6.09 -24.61
C GLY A 33 22.10 6.26 -23.09
N ASP A 34 21.52 7.36 -22.63
CA ASP A 34 21.48 7.72 -21.20
C ASP A 34 20.27 7.08 -20.49
N LYS A 35 19.21 6.72 -21.24
CA LYS A 35 18.01 6.06 -20.69
C LYS A 35 18.35 4.81 -19.88
N THR A 36 19.30 4.00 -20.35
CA THR A 36 19.68 2.76 -19.67
C THR A 36 20.30 3.05 -18.30
N ILE A 37 21.16 4.05 -18.20
CA ILE A 37 21.82 4.45 -16.95
C ILE A 37 20.78 4.99 -15.97
N LEU A 38 19.91 5.89 -16.43
CA LEU A 38 18.86 6.49 -15.58
C LEU A 38 17.87 5.43 -15.07
N LYS A 39 17.50 4.45 -15.90
CA LYS A 39 16.67 3.31 -15.46
C LYS A 39 17.35 2.45 -14.40
N GLN A 40 18.65 2.19 -14.54
CA GLN A 40 19.41 1.44 -13.54
C GLN A 40 19.50 2.19 -12.21
N GLN A 41 19.74 3.50 -12.25
CA GLN A 41 19.75 4.35 -11.06
C GLN A 41 18.38 4.39 -10.37
N LEU A 42 17.30 4.62 -11.13
CA LEU A 42 15.93 4.57 -10.61
C LEU A 42 15.69 3.27 -9.83
N ARG A 43 16.09 2.13 -10.42
CA ARG A 43 15.92 0.82 -9.79
C ARG A 43 16.72 0.65 -8.50
N LEU A 44 18.02 0.97 -8.52
CA LEU A 44 18.93 0.60 -7.46
C LEU A 44 18.95 1.61 -6.31
N GLU A 45 18.78 2.89 -6.62
CA GLU A 45 18.97 3.99 -5.68
C GLU A 45 17.65 4.52 -5.13
N ILE A 46 16.53 4.35 -5.85
CA ILE A 46 15.23 4.92 -5.46
C ILE A 46 14.22 3.81 -5.12
N LEU A 47 13.95 2.90 -6.07
CA LEU A 47 12.92 1.88 -5.86
C LEU A 47 13.27 0.90 -4.73
N LYS A 48 14.55 0.54 -4.58
CA LYS A 48 14.98 -0.36 -3.50
C LYS A 48 14.74 0.27 -2.11
N PRO A 49 15.21 1.49 -1.81
CA PRO A 49 14.88 2.15 -0.55
C PRO A 49 13.38 2.33 -0.30
N ILE A 50 12.60 2.69 -1.34
CA ILE A 50 11.13 2.77 -1.23
C ILE A 50 10.57 1.45 -0.69
N ARG A 51 10.99 0.31 -1.27
CA ARG A 51 10.56 -1.01 -0.82
C ARG A 51 10.82 -1.24 0.66
N ASP A 52 12.04 -0.93 1.09
CA ASP A 52 12.50 -1.25 2.43
C ASP A 52 11.73 -0.38 3.46
N TYR A 53 11.42 0.87 3.12
CA TYR A 53 10.61 1.77 3.94
C TYR A 53 9.11 1.46 3.92
N GLU A 54 8.51 1.15 2.77
CA GLU A 54 7.11 0.68 2.68
C GLU A 54 6.93 -0.59 3.52
N GLN A 55 7.92 -1.49 3.46
CA GLN A 55 7.90 -2.70 4.26
C GLN A 55 7.91 -2.42 5.75
N GLU A 56 8.80 -1.54 6.20
CA GLU A 56 8.87 -1.15 7.61
C GLU A 56 7.57 -0.46 8.05
N TYR A 57 7.02 0.43 7.22
CA TYR A 57 5.75 1.11 7.47
C TYR A 57 4.62 0.11 7.73
N TRP A 58 4.40 -0.84 6.81
CA TRP A 58 3.31 -1.81 6.95
C TRP A 58 3.53 -2.78 8.11
N GLN A 59 4.78 -3.13 8.44
CA GLN A 59 5.09 -3.92 9.64
C GLN A 59 4.70 -3.18 10.93
N ILE A 60 4.97 -1.87 11.01
CA ILE A 60 4.58 -1.06 12.17
C ILE A 60 3.05 -0.98 12.26
N ILE A 61 2.35 -0.72 11.15
CA ILE A 61 0.89 -0.63 11.09
C ILE A 61 0.24 -1.97 11.49
N ALA A 62 0.73 -3.09 10.96
CA ALA A 62 0.22 -4.43 11.31
C ALA A 62 0.44 -4.75 12.80
N GLY A 63 1.57 -4.34 13.37
CA GLY A 63 1.81 -4.45 14.81
C GLY A 63 0.86 -3.60 15.66
N GLN A 64 0.50 -2.40 15.18
CA GLN A 64 -0.42 -1.49 15.86
C GLN A 64 -1.89 -1.89 15.73
N SER A 65 -2.30 -2.50 14.60
CA SER A 65 -3.68 -2.89 14.34
C SER A 65 -4.27 -3.83 15.42
N ASN A 66 -3.44 -4.68 16.00
CA ASN A 66 -3.83 -5.56 17.11
C ASN A 66 -4.11 -4.80 18.41
N LEU A 67 -3.48 -3.65 18.62
CA LEU A 67 -3.55 -2.86 19.85
C LEU A 67 -4.74 -1.88 19.87
N VAL A 68 -5.28 -1.52 18.71
CA VAL A 68 -6.39 -0.58 18.60
C VAL A 68 -7.73 -1.31 18.70
N GLN A 69 -8.62 -0.77 19.52
CA GLN A 69 -10.01 -1.21 19.58
C GLN A 69 -10.78 -0.50 18.45
N ILE A 70 -11.25 -1.28 17.47
CA ILE A 70 -12.04 -0.78 16.35
C ILE A 70 -13.51 -1.09 16.66
N SER A 71 -14.40 -0.12 16.50
CA SER A 71 -15.84 -0.37 16.69
C SER A 71 -16.35 -1.29 15.58
N GLU A 72 -17.27 -2.20 15.89
CA GLU A 72 -17.83 -3.11 14.88
C GLU A 72 -18.57 -2.33 13.78
N ALA A 73 -19.30 -1.26 14.15
CA ALA A 73 -20.00 -0.42 13.17
C ALA A 73 -19.05 0.26 12.18
N ASP A 74 -17.90 0.79 12.64
CA ASP A 74 -16.90 1.37 11.74
C ASP A 74 -16.25 0.28 10.87
N ALA A 75 -15.98 -0.89 11.44
CA ALA A 75 -15.35 -1.99 10.71
C ALA A 75 -16.27 -2.58 9.64
N GLU A 76 -17.58 -2.67 9.89
CA GLU A 76 -18.57 -3.13 8.91
C GLU A 76 -18.60 -2.22 7.68
N VAL A 77 -18.55 -0.90 7.86
CA VAL A 77 -18.51 0.06 6.75
C VAL A 77 -17.26 -0.15 5.91
N VAL A 78 -16.09 -0.29 6.54
CA VAL A 78 -14.82 -0.47 5.83
C VAL A 78 -14.75 -1.82 5.12
N ILE A 79 -15.24 -2.89 5.75
CA ILE A 79 -15.28 -4.22 5.13
C ILE A 79 -16.26 -4.25 3.96
N ALA A 80 -17.40 -3.57 4.06
CA ALA A 80 -18.34 -3.45 2.95
C ALA A 80 -17.72 -2.73 1.74
N GLU A 81 -17.04 -1.59 1.96
CA GLU A 81 -16.27 -0.91 0.90
C GLU A 81 -15.23 -1.84 0.29
N PHE A 82 -14.47 -2.56 1.12
CA PHE A 82 -13.43 -3.47 0.64
C PHE A 82 -14.02 -4.58 -0.25
N VAL A 83 -15.08 -5.25 0.21
CA VAL A 83 -15.75 -6.34 -0.53
C VAL A 83 -16.30 -5.83 -1.86
N GLU A 84 -17.01 -4.70 -1.84
CA GLU A 84 -17.60 -4.10 -3.03
C GLU A 84 -16.51 -3.63 -4.01
N GLY A 85 -15.49 -2.92 -3.50
CA GLY A 85 -14.40 -2.38 -4.28
C GLY A 85 -13.63 -3.47 -5.02
N VAL A 86 -13.24 -4.56 -4.33
CA VAL A 86 -12.54 -5.69 -4.97
C VAL A 86 -13.40 -6.35 -6.05
N GLY A 87 -14.73 -6.44 -5.86
CA GLY A 87 -15.64 -6.98 -6.86
C GLY A 87 -15.80 -6.13 -8.14
N GLN A 88 -15.47 -4.84 -8.06
CA GLN A 88 -15.55 -3.89 -9.17
C GLN A 88 -14.24 -3.73 -9.96
N LEU A 89 -13.10 -4.21 -9.43
CA LEU A 89 -11.81 -4.16 -10.13
C LEU A 89 -11.79 -5.15 -11.29
N ARG A 90 -11.86 -4.65 -12.53
CA ARG A 90 -11.87 -5.49 -13.75
C ARG A 90 -10.77 -5.18 -14.77
N GLU A 91 -10.09 -4.04 -14.67
CA GLU A 91 -9.16 -3.56 -15.71
C GLU A 91 -7.77 -3.21 -15.16
N GLU A 92 -7.48 -3.57 -13.92
CA GLU A 92 -6.20 -3.25 -13.27
C GLU A 92 -5.26 -4.45 -13.28
N ASN A 93 -4.02 -4.25 -12.84
CA ASN A 93 -2.99 -5.27 -12.86
C ASN A 93 -3.48 -6.58 -12.22
N ALA A 94 -3.50 -7.64 -13.03
CA ALA A 94 -4.04 -8.95 -12.66
C ALA A 94 -3.41 -9.52 -11.39
N GLU A 95 -2.14 -9.23 -11.13
CA GLU A 95 -1.46 -9.69 -9.92
C GLU A 95 -2.04 -9.02 -8.67
N VAL A 96 -2.28 -7.70 -8.71
CA VAL A 96 -2.88 -6.95 -7.59
C VAL A 96 -4.30 -7.42 -7.33
N ILE A 97 -5.09 -7.61 -8.40
CA ILE A 97 -6.44 -8.15 -8.29
C ILE A 97 -6.43 -9.56 -7.66
N GLU A 98 -5.51 -10.44 -8.09
CA GLU A 98 -5.39 -11.79 -7.52
C GLU A 98 -5.06 -11.75 -6.02
N TYR A 99 -4.17 -10.85 -5.60
CA TYR A 99 -3.88 -10.66 -4.18
C TYR A 99 -5.08 -10.13 -3.38
N LEU A 100 -5.78 -9.12 -3.91
CA LEU A 100 -6.98 -8.59 -3.27
C LEU A 100 -8.09 -9.63 -3.16
N GLN A 101 -8.24 -10.50 -4.17
CA GLN A 101 -9.17 -11.63 -4.13
C GLN A 101 -8.78 -12.67 -3.05
N LYS A 102 -7.49 -12.92 -2.83
CA LYS A 102 -7.03 -13.79 -1.73
C LYS A 102 -7.35 -13.20 -0.36
N ILE A 103 -7.26 -11.88 -0.21
CA ILE A 103 -7.67 -11.19 1.02
C ILE A 103 -9.19 -11.24 1.17
N LEU A 104 -9.94 -10.99 0.10
CA LEU A 104 -11.40 -11.06 0.07
C LEU A 104 -11.91 -12.43 0.53
N ALA A 105 -11.34 -13.52 0.02
CA ALA A 105 -11.71 -14.87 0.42
C ALA A 105 -11.59 -15.10 1.94
N LYS A 106 -10.58 -14.53 2.58
CA LYS A 106 -10.41 -14.59 4.05
C LYS A 106 -11.40 -13.70 4.79
N VAL A 107 -11.76 -12.56 4.22
CA VAL A 107 -12.76 -11.63 4.79
C VAL A 107 -14.16 -12.23 4.71
N GLU A 108 -14.46 -13.00 3.67
CA GLU A 108 -15.77 -13.64 3.49
C GLU A 108 -15.96 -14.87 4.39
N GLU A 109 -14.91 -15.38 5.04
CA GLU A 109 -15.04 -16.49 5.98
C GLU A 109 -16.05 -16.16 7.11
N PRO A 110 -17.00 -17.08 7.39
CA PRO A 110 -17.96 -16.89 8.47
C PRO A 110 -17.30 -17.06 9.84
N GLY A 111 -17.73 -16.27 10.82
CA GLY A 111 -17.30 -16.43 12.23
C GLY A 111 -16.57 -15.21 12.82
N PRO A 112 -15.51 -14.67 12.19
CA PRO A 112 -14.83 -13.48 12.70
C PRO A 112 -15.73 -12.24 12.67
N THR A 113 -15.57 -11.35 13.66
CA THR A 113 -16.27 -10.06 13.68
C THR A 113 -15.73 -9.14 12.58
N ALA A 114 -16.45 -8.07 12.23
CA ALA A 114 -16.00 -7.13 11.21
C ALA A 114 -14.68 -6.47 11.61
N ALA A 115 -14.51 -6.15 12.90
CA ALA A 115 -13.25 -5.61 13.41
C ALA A 115 -12.09 -6.61 13.25
N ALA A 116 -12.31 -7.90 13.49
CA ALA A 116 -11.30 -8.93 13.30
C ALA A 116 -10.92 -9.08 11.82
N LYS A 117 -11.92 -9.05 10.92
CA LYS A 117 -11.71 -9.07 9.47
C LYS A 117 -10.90 -7.87 9.00
N LEU A 118 -11.22 -6.67 9.49
CA LEU A 118 -10.50 -5.45 9.13
C LEU A 118 -9.03 -5.51 9.58
N LYS A 119 -8.74 -5.99 10.79
CA LYS A 119 -7.36 -6.21 11.25
C LYS A 119 -6.61 -7.19 10.35
N ALA A 120 -7.29 -8.27 9.93
CA ALA A 120 -6.73 -9.24 9.01
C ALA A 120 -6.44 -8.63 7.62
N VAL A 121 -7.33 -7.79 7.08
CA VAL A 121 -7.11 -7.04 5.83
C VAL A 121 -5.86 -6.18 5.95
N VAL A 122 -5.81 -5.30 6.95
CA VAL A 122 -4.67 -4.38 7.17
C VAL A 122 -3.35 -5.15 7.31
N SER A 123 -3.36 -6.27 8.02
CA SER A 123 -2.16 -7.09 8.23
C SER A 123 -1.77 -7.93 7.01
N SER A 124 -2.68 -8.08 6.04
CA SER A 124 -2.46 -8.83 4.79
C SER A 124 -2.10 -7.92 3.62
N ILE A 125 -2.15 -6.59 3.79
CA ILE A 125 -1.66 -5.65 2.78
C ILE A 125 -0.17 -5.91 2.60
N PRO A 126 0.28 -6.31 1.40
CA PRO A 126 1.67 -6.64 1.21
C PRO A 126 2.56 -5.41 1.41
N PRO A 127 3.75 -5.59 2.02
CA PRO A 127 4.70 -4.50 2.24
C PRO A 127 5.36 -3.96 0.96
N PHE A 128 5.01 -4.46 -0.22
CA PHE A 128 5.75 -4.26 -1.48
C PHE A 128 4.85 -4.00 -2.68
N VAL A 129 3.57 -3.69 -2.48
CA VAL A 129 2.67 -3.45 -3.62
C VAL A 129 3.13 -2.21 -4.43
N GLY A 130 3.97 -1.31 -3.88
CA GLY A 130 4.54 -0.15 -4.59
C GLY A 130 5.56 -0.48 -5.70
N ILE A 131 5.88 -1.76 -5.91
CA ILE A 131 6.92 -2.17 -6.88
C ILE A 131 6.41 -3.32 -7.73
N SER A 132 5.54 -2.96 -8.66
CA SER A 132 5.46 -3.72 -9.87
C SER A 132 6.62 -3.30 -10.77
N TYR A 133 7.62 -4.19 -10.89
CA TYR A 133 8.66 -4.03 -11.88
C TYR A 133 7.98 -4.21 -13.25
N GLU A 134 7.89 -3.13 -14.01
CA GLU A 134 7.17 -2.97 -15.30
C GLU A 134 5.66 -2.61 -15.25
N ALA A 135 5.00 -2.53 -14.10
CA ALA A 135 3.67 -1.91 -14.00
C ALA A 135 3.61 -0.82 -12.92
N GLU A 136 2.95 0.26 -13.28
CA GLU A 136 2.92 1.54 -12.57
C GLU A 136 1.94 1.49 -11.37
N LEU A 137 2.12 0.57 -10.44
CA LEU A 137 1.25 0.50 -9.26
C LEU A 137 1.90 1.16 -8.06
N ASP A 138 1.71 2.47 -8.02
CA ASP A 138 1.74 3.24 -6.78
C ASP A 138 0.58 2.77 -5.90
N THR A 139 0.90 1.91 -4.93
CA THR A 139 -0.11 1.24 -4.10
C THR A 139 -0.80 2.15 -3.14
N GLU A 140 -0.06 3.07 -2.54
CA GLU A 140 -0.68 3.99 -1.61
C GLU A 140 -1.71 4.84 -2.34
N ASN A 141 -1.40 5.30 -3.55
CA ASN A 141 -2.36 5.99 -4.40
C ASN A 141 -3.49 5.07 -4.87
N PHE A 142 -3.18 3.82 -5.21
CA PHE A 142 -4.17 2.82 -5.60
C PHE A 142 -5.19 2.57 -4.46
N LEU A 143 -4.70 2.21 -3.27
CA LEU A 143 -5.55 1.95 -2.11
C LEU A 143 -6.30 3.21 -1.69
N SER A 144 -5.68 4.39 -1.77
CA SER A 144 -6.35 5.66 -1.46
C SER A 144 -7.44 5.99 -2.48
N ARG A 145 -7.28 5.62 -3.75
CA ARG A 145 -8.25 5.85 -4.81
C ARG A 145 -9.41 4.86 -4.78
N HIS A 146 -9.13 3.58 -4.53
CA HIS A 146 -10.10 2.49 -4.64
C HIS A 146 -10.72 2.08 -3.29
N PHE A 147 -10.02 2.33 -2.19
CA PHE A 147 -10.43 1.97 -0.83
C PHE A 147 -10.19 3.13 0.16
N PRO A 148 -10.80 4.32 -0.07
CA PRO A 148 -10.55 5.49 0.75
C PRO A 148 -10.95 5.30 2.22
N THR A 149 -12.03 4.58 2.54
CA THR A 149 -12.39 4.33 3.95
C THR A 149 -11.43 3.36 4.63
N LEU A 150 -10.90 2.36 3.91
CA LEU A 150 -9.82 1.52 4.40
C LEU A 150 -8.57 2.35 4.74
N MET A 151 -8.18 3.26 3.86
CA MET A 151 -7.02 4.12 4.11
C MET A 151 -7.24 5.09 5.27
N GLN A 152 -8.46 5.63 5.43
CA GLN A 152 -8.80 6.41 6.62
C GLN A 152 -8.73 5.56 7.91
N ALA A 153 -9.19 4.30 7.86
CA ALA A 153 -9.07 3.40 9.00
C ALA A 153 -7.60 3.13 9.34
N VAL A 154 -6.75 2.87 8.34
CA VAL A 154 -5.29 2.73 8.51
C VAL A 154 -4.68 3.99 9.13
N GLN A 155 -5.08 5.19 8.69
CA GLN A 155 -4.62 6.45 9.30
C GLN A 155 -5.04 6.60 10.76
N ARG A 156 -6.22 6.11 11.15
CA ARG A 156 -6.65 6.11 12.56
C ARG A 156 -5.81 5.16 13.41
N LEU A 157 -5.31 4.06 12.83
CA LEU A 157 -4.40 3.12 13.52
C LEU A 157 -3.02 3.74 13.82
N LYS A 158 -2.64 4.81 13.11
CA LYS A 158 -1.39 5.56 13.36
C LYS A 158 -1.40 6.37 14.66
N LYS A 159 -2.59 6.72 15.17
CA LYS A 159 -2.76 7.70 16.26
C LYS A 159 -2.54 7.10 17.64
#